data_AF-A0A068RS41-F1
#
_entry.id   AF-A0A068RS41-F1
#
_cell.length_a   1.000
_cell.length_b   1.000
_cell.length_c   1.000
_cell.angle_alpha   90.00
_cell.angle_beta   90.00
_cell.angle_gamma   90.00
#
_symmetry.space_group_name_H-M   'P 1'
#
loop_
_entity.id
_entity.type
_entity.pdbx_description
1 polymer ?
#
loop_
_entity_poly.entity_id
_entity_poly.type
_entity_poly.pdbx_seq_one_letter_code
_entity_poly.pdbx_strand_id
1 'polypeptide(L)'
;MSSSVSHSLPPKLPPITSLPWSSSQQIQSSHPQHPPHHHSLPPTTTSYSISPTPPSSSSSLTTPTSSEAILAEKRRRNAGASSRFRERRKQRERELQERVLYLEQRVQTLEMALHQYDPDHPQLASSKDNRASSSIIQAPHHSSSNDLSNRVSQLETLMTRFRQEKETDSEKLTLLERENRYLKSLLESKKRRFSFLTPKRAISFFFPFFLTLTSLPTSLYPCTCSMGLKYRTYLDGTLIYGCAKCKTHLTTGDAIESRQFQGQHGQAYLFNYVVNVLQGATEDRNMTTGMHSVRDISCEKCMTTLGWTYVKAYNEENKYKEGKFILEKRLLIDVK
;
A
#
# COMPACT_ATOMS: atom_id res chain seq x y z
N MET A 1 17.19 65.02 -39.34
CA MET A 1 15.91 64.53 -39.89
C MET A 1 15.27 63.68 -38.82
N SER A 2 14.16 64.17 -38.28
CA SER A 2 13.41 63.60 -37.18
C SER A 2 12.60 62.40 -37.65
N SER A 3 12.76 61.24 -37.01
CA SER A 3 11.85 60.11 -37.18
C SER A 3 11.58 59.48 -35.83
N SER A 4 10.46 59.88 -35.25
CA SER A 4 9.88 59.39 -34.00
C SER A 4 9.36 57.96 -34.20
N VAL A 5 9.92 56.98 -33.49
CA VAL A 5 9.37 55.62 -33.43
C VAL A 5 8.59 55.49 -32.12
N SER A 6 7.28 55.40 -32.23
CA SER A 6 6.33 55.13 -31.15
C SER A 6 6.51 53.71 -30.61
N HIS A 7 6.86 53.57 -29.33
CA HIS A 7 6.86 52.30 -28.62
C HIS A 7 5.42 51.90 -28.23
N SER A 8 4.93 50.81 -28.81
CA SER A 8 3.68 50.15 -28.41
C SER A 8 3.98 49.17 -27.27
N LEU A 9 3.43 49.41 -26.07
CA LEU A 9 3.45 48.46 -24.95
C LEU A 9 2.52 47.25 -25.23
N PRO A 10 2.83 46.05 -24.72
CA PRO A 10 1.96 44.89 -24.83
C PRO A 10 0.71 45.01 -23.93
N PRO A 11 -0.42 44.35 -24.26
CA PRO A 11 -1.62 44.40 -23.43
C PRO A 11 -1.43 43.64 -22.12
N LYS A 12 -1.82 44.28 -21.01
CA LYS A 12 -1.92 43.65 -19.67
C LYS A 12 -2.98 42.54 -19.68
N LEU A 13 -2.58 41.33 -19.27
CA LEU A 13 -3.50 40.25 -18.92
C LEU A 13 -4.30 40.60 -17.66
N PRO A 14 -5.63 40.36 -17.62
CA PRO A 14 -6.43 40.53 -16.41
C PRO A 14 -6.19 39.42 -15.38
N PRO A 15 -6.43 39.67 -14.08
CA PRO A 15 -6.10 38.77 -12.99
C PRO A 15 -7.06 37.56 -12.92
N ILE A 16 -6.50 36.37 -12.65
CA ILE A 16 -7.27 35.16 -12.37
C ILE A 16 -7.86 35.28 -10.97
N THR A 17 -9.16 35.60 -10.89
CA THR A 17 -9.96 35.49 -9.68
C THR A 17 -10.61 34.11 -9.56
N SER A 18 -10.41 33.52 -8.38
CA SER A 18 -11.11 32.44 -7.69
C SER A 18 -12.51 31.97 -8.17
N LEU A 19 -12.63 30.63 -8.38
CA LEU A 19 -13.70 29.66 -8.00
C LEU A 19 -15.16 29.95 -8.49
N PRO A 20 -16.15 29.01 -8.45
CA PRO A 20 -16.19 27.64 -7.92
C PRO A 20 -16.84 26.59 -8.87
N TRP A 21 -16.62 25.28 -8.66
CA TRP A 21 -17.69 24.32 -8.96
C TRP A 21 -17.66 23.09 -8.04
N SER A 22 -18.66 23.07 -7.16
CA SER A 22 -19.31 21.88 -6.65
C SER A 22 -20.37 21.45 -7.67
N SER A 23 -20.41 20.18 -8.04
CA SER A 23 -21.67 19.45 -8.33
C SER A 23 -21.36 17.98 -8.58
N SER A 24 -21.68 17.18 -7.57
CA SER A 24 -21.98 15.76 -7.71
C SER A 24 -23.11 15.59 -8.73
N GLN A 25 -22.91 14.74 -9.73
CA GLN A 25 -24.03 14.10 -10.43
C GLN A 25 -23.87 12.58 -10.35
N GLN A 26 -24.81 12.00 -9.62
CA GLN A 26 -25.10 10.58 -9.54
C GLN A 26 -25.50 10.06 -10.92
N ILE A 27 -24.83 9.01 -11.39
CA ILE A 27 -25.31 8.19 -12.49
C ILE A 27 -26.29 7.18 -11.90
N GLN A 28 -27.57 7.32 -12.29
CA GLN A 28 -28.64 6.37 -12.05
C GLN A 28 -28.48 5.15 -12.96
N SER A 29 -28.54 3.95 -12.39
CA SER A 29 -28.76 2.70 -13.12
C SER A 29 -30.11 2.12 -12.73
N SER A 30 -30.97 1.96 -13.74
CA SER A 30 -32.34 1.46 -13.71
C SER A 30 -32.50 0.02 -13.22
N HIS A 31 -33.48 -0.21 -12.34
CA HIS A 31 -34.03 -1.54 -12.00
C HIS A 31 -35.50 -1.63 -12.46
N PRO A 32 -36.02 -2.81 -12.88
CA PRO A 32 -37.37 -2.95 -13.44
C PRO A 32 -38.49 -2.99 -12.40
N GLN A 33 -39.69 -2.63 -12.86
CA GLN A 33 -40.94 -2.44 -12.11
C GLN A 33 -41.62 -3.74 -11.64
N HIS A 34 -42.36 -3.63 -10.53
CA HIS A 34 -43.55 -4.44 -10.21
C HIS A 34 -44.65 -3.54 -9.59
N PRO A 35 -45.97 -3.83 -9.79
CA PRO A 35 -47.07 -2.88 -9.58
C PRO A 35 -47.72 -2.95 -8.17
N PRO A 36 -48.65 -2.03 -7.82
CA PRO A 36 -48.91 -1.62 -6.43
C PRO A 36 -50.19 -2.23 -5.82
N HIS A 37 -50.21 -2.35 -4.49
CA HIS A 37 -51.45 -2.46 -3.71
C HIS A 37 -51.40 -1.58 -2.45
N HIS A 38 -52.56 -1.01 -2.16
CA HIS A 38 -52.81 0.14 -1.31
C HIS A 38 -53.29 -0.20 0.13
N HIS A 39 -53.17 0.80 1.01
CA HIS A 39 -54.06 1.19 2.13
C HIS A 39 -53.91 0.60 3.56
N SER A 40 -53.51 1.53 4.46
CA SER A 40 -54.16 1.94 5.73
C SER A 40 -53.99 1.14 7.04
N LEU A 41 -53.48 1.84 8.07
CA LEU A 41 -53.67 1.63 9.54
C LEU A 41 -55.10 2.07 9.96
N PRO A 42 -55.62 1.92 11.23
CA PRO A 42 -55.03 1.56 12.56
C PRO A 42 -55.99 0.61 13.39
N PRO A 43 -56.17 0.63 14.75
CA PRO A 43 -55.32 0.83 15.96
C PRO A 43 -55.40 -0.33 17.03
N THR A 44 -54.72 -0.14 18.16
CA THR A 44 -54.62 -0.86 19.47
C THR A 44 -55.91 -1.31 20.19
N THR A 45 -55.94 -2.51 20.83
CA THR A 45 -56.11 -2.80 22.30
C THR A 45 -56.30 -4.30 22.65
N THR A 46 -55.70 -4.73 23.79
CA THR A 46 -56.07 -5.73 24.85
C THR A 46 -57.01 -6.92 24.49
N SER A 47 -56.72 -8.22 24.75
CA SER A 47 -56.82 -8.93 26.06
C SER A 47 -56.50 -10.45 25.99
N TYR A 48 -56.19 -11.04 27.16
CA TYR A 48 -55.96 -12.44 27.58
C TYR A 48 -56.73 -13.61 26.91
N SER A 49 -56.08 -14.77 26.69
CA SER A 49 -56.32 -16.07 27.41
C SER A 49 -55.78 -17.34 26.70
N ILE A 50 -55.02 -18.13 27.48
CA ILE A 50 -54.95 -19.61 27.65
C ILE A 50 -54.71 -20.55 26.43
N SER A 51 -53.68 -21.39 26.59
CA SER A 51 -53.15 -22.50 25.75
C SER A 51 -54.15 -23.64 25.41
N PRO A 52 -53.84 -24.57 24.47
CA PRO A 52 -52.92 -25.69 24.73
C PRO A 52 -51.94 -26.07 23.58
N THR A 53 -50.74 -26.53 23.95
CA THR A 53 -49.74 -27.29 23.13
C THR A 53 -50.31 -28.62 22.59
N PRO A 54 -49.79 -29.28 21.52
CA PRO A 54 -48.36 -29.64 21.28
C PRO A 54 -47.94 -29.77 19.77
N PRO A 55 -46.82 -30.43 19.36
CA PRO A 55 -45.44 -30.45 19.87
C PRO A 55 -44.36 -30.07 18.81
N SER A 56 -43.13 -29.90 19.31
CA SER A 56 -41.83 -30.24 18.66
C SER A 56 -41.43 -29.58 17.31
N SER A 57 -40.56 -28.58 17.38
CA SER A 57 -39.32 -28.56 16.57
C SER A 57 -38.27 -27.64 17.22
N SER A 58 -37.34 -28.25 17.95
CA SER A 58 -36.11 -27.62 18.39
C SER A 58 -35.24 -27.32 17.17
N SER A 59 -35.15 -26.05 16.77
CA SER A 59 -34.13 -25.58 15.83
C SER A 59 -32.82 -25.40 16.61
N SER A 60 -32.06 -26.50 16.66
CA SER A 60 -30.71 -26.55 17.19
C SER A 60 -29.76 -25.70 16.35
N LEU A 61 -29.08 -24.77 17.04
CA LEU A 61 -27.92 -24.04 16.56
C LEU A 61 -26.79 -25.05 16.31
N THR A 62 -26.57 -25.46 15.06
CA THR A 62 -25.47 -26.36 14.69
C THR A 62 -24.16 -25.58 14.62
N THR A 63 -23.40 -25.65 15.71
CA THR A 63 -21.96 -25.36 15.69
C THR A 63 -21.27 -26.45 14.86
N PRO A 64 -20.33 -26.13 13.94
CA PRO A 64 -19.65 -27.16 13.16
C PRO A 64 -18.63 -27.87 14.06
N THR A 65 -18.98 -29.06 14.54
CA THR A 65 -18.16 -29.95 15.37
C THR A 65 -17.25 -30.88 14.54
N SER A 66 -16.71 -30.40 13.42
CA SER A 66 -15.68 -31.14 12.67
C SER A 66 -14.56 -30.21 12.21
N SER A 67 -13.32 -30.60 12.53
CA SER A 67 -12.08 -29.96 12.05
C SER A 67 -12.10 -29.77 10.52
N GLU A 68 -12.74 -30.67 9.80
CA GLU A 68 -12.89 -30.64 8.35
C GLU A 68 -13.83 -29.53 7.87
N ALA A 69 -14.93 -29.26 8.58
CA ALA A 69 -15.84 -28.16 8.27
C ALA A 69 -15.17 -26.79 8.48
N ILE A 70 -14.34 -26.66 9.52
CA ILE A 70 -13.54 -25.45 9.78
C ILE A 70 -12.50 -25.24 8.67
N LEU A 71 -11.81 -26.30 8.24
CA LEU A 71 -10.85 -26.24 7.14
C LEU A 71 -11.53 -25.93 5.80
N ALA A 72 -12.71 -26.49 5.53
CA ALA A 72 -13.51 -26.18 4.34
C ALA A 72 -13.95 -24.71 4.32
N GLU A 73 -14.43 -24.19 5.45
CA GLU A 73 -14.81 -22.77 5.57
C GLU A 73 -13.59 -21.84 5.43
N LYS A 74 -12.42 -22.23 5.96
CA LYS A 74 -11.16 -21.48 5.76
C LYS A 74 -10.71 -21.49 4.30
N ARG A 75 -10.82 -22.62 3.60
CA ARG A 75 -10.55 -22.73 2.16
C ARG A 75 -11.50 -21.84 1.36
N ARG A 76 -12.80 -21.83 1.69
CA ARG A 76 -13.81 -20.97 1.07
C ARG A 76 -13.49 -19.47 1.24
N ARG A 77 -13.10 -19.05 2.45
CA ARG A 77 -12.70 -17.66 2.73
C ARG A 77 -11.40 -17.27 2.00
N ASN A 78 -10.44 -18.18 1.92
CA ASN A 78 -9.17 -17.94 1.21
C ASN A 78 -9.36 -17.86 -0.32
N ALA A 79 -10.23 -18.70 -0.89
CA ALA A 79 -10.64 -18.62 -2.29
C ALA A 79 -11.30 -17.27 -2.62
N GLY A 80 -12.18 -16.78 -1.73
CA GLY A 80 -12.79 -15.46 -1.85
C GLY A 80 -11.76 -14.32 -1.78
N ALA A 81 -10.78 -14.40 -0.88
CA ALA A 81 -9.71 -13.41 -0.76
C ALA A 81 -8.80 -13.39 -2.01
N SER A 82 -8.46 -14.56 -2.54
CA SER A 82 -7.63 -14.72 -3.74
C SER A 82 -8.33 -14.21 -5.00
N SER A 83 -9.64 -14.47 -5.16
CA SER A 83 -10.43 -13.94 -6.27
C SER A 83 -10.46 -12.41 -6.28
N ARG A 84 -10.74 -11.79 -5.13
CA ARG A 84 -10.76 -10.32 -4.96
C ARG A 84 -9.40 -9.65 -5.20
N PHE A 85 -8.30 -10.36 -4.95
CA PHE A 85 -6.97 -9.84 -5.24
C PHE A 85 -6.68 -9.86 -6.76
N ARG A 86 -7.00 -10.97 -7.42
CA ARG A 86 -6.88 -11.10 -8.89
C ARG A 86 -7.76 -10.07 -9.60
N GLU A 87 -8.98 -9.87 -9.12
CA GLU A 87 -9.91 -8.89 -9.67
C GLU A 87 -9.44 -7.45 -9.47
N ARG A 88 -8.93 -7.09 -8.28
CA ARG A 88 -8.33 -5.76 -8.05
C ARG A 88 -7.08 -5.52 -8.89
N ARG A 89 -6.26 -6.54 -9.13
CA ARG A 89 -5.11 -6.43 -10.04
C ARG A 89 -5.58 -6.16 -11.47
N LYS A 90 -6.53 -6.94 -11.97
CA LYS A 90 -7.12 -6.77 -13.31
C LYS A 90 -7.87 -5.44 -13.46
N GLN A 91 -8.47 -4.95 -12.39
CA GLN A 91 -9.13 -3.63 -12.37
C GLN A 91 -8.10 -2.50 -12.48
N ARG A 92 -7.04 -2.52 -11.66
CA ARG A 92 -5.97 -1.52 -11.76
C ARG A 92 -5.26 -1.53 -13.11
N GLU A 93 -5.06 -2.70 -13.69
CA GLU A 93 -4.47 -2.83 -15.03
C GLU A 93 -5.37 -2.20 -16.10
N ARG A 94 -6.69 -2.42 -16.03
CA ARG A 94 -7.66 -1.76 -16.92
C ARG A 94 -7.72 -0.25 -16.71
N GLU A 95 -7.76 0.22 -15.47
CA GLU A 95 -7.76 1.66 -15.16
C GLU A 95 -6.47 2.35 -15.64
N LEU A 96 -5.32 1.68 -15.53
CA LEU A 96 -4.07 2.19 -16.05
C LEU A 96 -4.08 2.25 -17.58
N GLN A 97 -4.56 1.20 -18.25
CA GLN A 97 -4.70 1.16 -19.71
C GLN A 97 -5.66 2.26 -20.23
N GLU A 98 -6.82 2.43 -19.58
CA GLU A 98 -7.77 3.48 -19.90
C GLU A 98 -7.16 4.88 -19.73
N ARG A 99 -6.37 5.07 -18.67
CA ARG A 99 -5.67 6.33 -18.42
C ARG A 99 -4.59 6.63 -19.44
N VAL A 100 -3.85 5.61 -19.90
CA VAL A 100 -2.88 5.75 -20.99
C VAL A 100 -3.59 6.22 -22.26
N LEU A 101 -4.66 5.52 -22.67
CA LEU A 101 -5.44 5.90 -23.87
C LEU A 101 -5.99 7.33 -23.78
N TYR A 102 -6.52 7.69 -22.63
CA TYR A 102 -7.03 9.05 -22.40
C TYR A 102 -5.92 10.11 -22.50
N LEU A 103 -4.73 9.83 -21.94
CA LEU A 103 -3.60 10.75 -22.02
C LEU A 103 -3.06 10.86 -23.46
N GLU A 104 -2.98 9.75 -24.19
CA GLU A 104 -2.60 9.75 -25.60
C GLU A 104 -3.55 10.59 -26.44
N GLN A 105 -4.87 10.41 -26.26
CA GLN A 105 -5.88 11.23 -26.93
C GLN A 105 -5.75 12.71 -26.57
N ARG A 106 -5.47 13.02 -25.29
CA ARG A 106 -5.31 14.40 -24.82
C ARG A 106 -4.06 15.04 -25.41
N VAL A 107 -2.94 14.32 -25.48
CA VAL A 107 -1.70 14.76 -26.13
C VAL A 107 -1.97 15.05 -27.60
N GLN A 108 -2.60 14.12 -28.32
CA GLN A 108 -2.92 14.31 -29.74
C GLN A 108 -3.79 15.56 -29.97
N THR A 109 -4.78 15.78 -29.11
CA THR A 109 -5.65 16.98 -29.20
C THR A 109 -4.85 18.26 -28.97
N LEU A 110 -3.94 18.27 -27.99
CA LEU A 110 -3.07 19.41 -27.71
C LEU A 110 -2.06 19.65 -28.83
N GLU A 111 -1.49 18.59 -29.41
CA GLU A 111 -0.59 18.69 -30.56
C GLU A 111 -1.30 19.26 -31.79
N MET A 112 -2.53 18.82 -32.08
CA MET A 112 -3.34 19.38 -33.17
C MET A 112 -3.64 20.87 -32.94
N ALA A 113 -4.02 21.25 -31.71
CA ALA A 113 -4.26 22.65 -31.38
C ALA A 113 -2.96 23.47 -31.50
N LEU A 114 -1.84 22.96 -31.01
CA LEU A 114 -0.54 23.63 -31.09
C LEU A 114 -0.12 23.84 -32.54
N HIS A 115 -0.27 22.83 -33.40
CA HIS A 115 0.00 22.92 -34.84
C HIS A 115 -0.88 23.97 -35.55
N GLN A 116 -2.09 24.25 -35.05
CA GLN A 116 -2.95 25.29 -35.61
C GLN A 116 -2.44 26.71 -35.28
N TYR A 117 -1.79 26.91 -34.13
CA TYR A 117 -1.29 28.22 -33.70
C TYR A 117 0.17 28.47 -34.10
N ASP A 118 1.03 27.44 -34.03
CA ASP A 118 2.45 27.50 -34.37
C ASP A 118 2.89 26.17 -35.03
N PRO A 119 2.91 26.10 -36.37
CA PRO A 119 3.25 24.88 -37.10
C PRO A 119 4.70 24.42 -36.91
N ASP A 120 5.62 25.33 -36.59
CA ASP A 120 7.06 25.06 -36.49
C ASP A 120 7.52 24.89 -35.02
N HIS A 121 6.57 24.73 -34.10
CA HIS A 121 6.87 24.67 -32.67
C HIS A 121 7.80 23.46 -32.33
N PRO A 122 8.91 23.67 -31.61
CA PRO A 122 9.93 22.62 -31.33
C PRO A 122 9.39 21.33 -30.70
N GLN A 123 8.30 21.42 -29.93
CA GLN A 123 7.67 20.24 -29.31
C GLN A 123 7.01 19.31 -30.34
N LEU A 124 6.48 19.82 -31.45
CA LEU A 124 5.89 19.01 -32.54
C LEU A 124 6.96 18.21 -33.30
N ALA A 125 8.19 18.72 -33.37
CA ALA A 125 9.34 18.02 -33.94
C ALA A 125 9.82 16.88 -33.03
N SER A 126 9.87 17.11 -31.70
CA SER A 126 10.31 16.11 -30.72
C SER A 126 9.36 14.92 -30.55
N SER A 127 8.06 15.10 -30.83
CA SER A 127 7.05 14.03 -30.78
C SER A 127 7.26 12.97 -31.87
N LYS A 128 7.85 13.33 -33.02
CA LYS A 128 8.09 12.39 -34.13
C LYS A 128 9.20 11.39 -33.80
N ASP A 129 10.22 11.82 -33.06
CA ASP A 129 11.36 10.96 -32.68
C ASP A 129 11.02 10.05 -31.49
N ASN A 130 10.19 10.51 -30.54
CA ASN A 130 9.75 9.68 -29.42
C ASN A 130 8.68 8.65 -29.81
N ARG A 131 7.88 8.90 -30.84
CA ARG A 131 6.88 7.94 -31.35
C ARG A 131 7.54 6.69 -31.96
N ALA A 132 8.74 6.83 -32.53
CA ALA A 132 9.52 5.71 -33.08
C ALA A 132 10.01 4.73 -32.00
N SER A 133 10.12 5.15 -30.74
CA SER A 133 10.45 4.27 -29.61
C SER A 133 9.23 3.58 -28.99
N SER A 134 8.00 3.95 -29.39
CA SER A 134 6.75 3.37 -28.89
C SER A 134 5.89 2.72 -29.99
N SER A 135 6.26 2.84 -31.27
CA SER A 135 5.52 2.27 -32.40
C SER A 135 6.12 0.94 -32.91
N ILE A 136 6.19 -0.09 -32.07
CA ILE A 136 6.40 -1.49 -32.51
C ILE A 136 5.07 -2.16 -32.93
N ILE A 137 3.95 -1.44 -32.93
CA ILE A 137 2.67 -1.95 -33.46
C ILE A 137 2.16 -1.04 -34.56
N GLN A 138 2.74 -1.16 -35.76
CA GLN A 138 2.00 -0.85 -36.98
C GLN A 138 2.48 -1.71 -38.14
N ALA A 139 1.57 -2.49 -38.70
CA ALA A 139 1.79 -3.31 -39.88
C ALA A 139 1.88 -2.40 -41.14
N PRO A 140 2.86 -2.60 -42.05
CA PRO A 140 2.94 -1.81 -43.29
C PRO A 140 2.16 -2.48 -44.43
N HIS A 141 1.42 -1.66 -45.19
CA HIS A 141 0.85 -2.00 -46.49
C HIS A 141 1.87 -1.77 -47.63
N HIS A 142 2.13 -2.86 -48.38
CA HIS A 142 2.60 -3.04 -49.77
C HIS A 142 3.60 -2.06 -50.44
N SER A 143 4.81 -2.54 -50.75
CA SER A 143 5.20 -2.91 -52.15
C SER A 143 6.51 -3.73 -52.25
N SER A 144 6.49 -4.68 -53.20
CA SER A 144 7.60 -5.43 -53.81
C SER A 144 8.39 -6.45 -52.97
N SER A 145 8.64 -7.62 -53.58
CA SER A 145 9.24 -8.85 -53.03
C SER A 145 10.58 -8.69 -52.30
N ASN A 146 11.25 -7.53 -52.44
CA ASN A 146 12.48 -7.20 -51.71
C ASN A 146 12.23 -6.73 -50.26
N ASP A 147 11.02 -6.27 -49.92
CA ASP A 147 10.67 -5.82 -48.55
C ASP A 147 10.44 -7.01 -47.59
N LEU A 148 9.86 -8.11 -48.06
CA LEU A 148 9.60 -9.27 -47.20
C LEU A 148 10.90 -9.97 -46.76
N SER A 149 11.87 -10.12 -47.67
CA SER A 149 13.17 -10.69 -47.33
C SER A 149 13.95 -9.81 -46.34
N ASN A 150 13.90 -8.49 -46.52
CA ASN A 150 14.51 -7.54 -45.59
C ASN A 150 13.83 -7.56 -44.21
N ARG A 151 12.50 -7.64 -44.17
CA ARG A 151 11.73 -7.72 -42.91
C ARG A 151 11.94 -9.06 -42.19
N VAL A 152 12.04 -10.17 -42.93
CA VAL A 152 12.39 -11.48 -42.37
C VAL A 152 13.80 -11.46 -41.79
N SER A 153 14.78 -10.90 -42.51
CA SER A 153 16.16 -10.76 -42.02
C SER A 153 16.26 -9.85 -40.78
N GLN A 154 15.49 -8.75 -40.74
CA GLN A 154 15.39 -7.90 -39.55
C GLN A 154 14.74 -8.64 -38.37
N LEU A 155 13.68 -9.41 -38.60
CA LEU A 155 13.03 -10.22 -37.57
C LEU A 155 13.94 -11.31 -37.04
N GLU A 156 14.71 -12.00 -37.89
CA GLU A 156 15.70 -12.98 -37.47
C GLU A 156 16.83 -12.36 -36.64
N THR A 157 17.28 -11.17 -37.04
CA THR A 157 18.28 -10.39 -36.30
C THR A 157 17.74 -9.99 -34.92
N LEU A 158 16.50 -9.51 -34.85
CA LEU A 158 15.84 -9.17 -33.59
C LEU A 158 15.61 -10.39 -32.71
N MET A 159 15.13 -11.51 -33.27
CA MET A 159 14.93 -12.77 -32.55
C MET A 159 16.24 -13.31 -31.97
N THR A 160 17.33 -13.19 -32.72
CA THR A 160 18.67 -13.60 -32.28
C THR A 160 19.17 -12.70 -31.16
N ARG A 161 19.01 -11.38 -31.30
CA ARG A 161 19.36 -10.41 -30.25
C ARG A 161 18.56 -10.63 -28.98
N PHE A 162 17.25 -10.82 -29.07
CA PHE A 162 16.41 -11.13 -27.90
C PHE A 162 16.80 -12.45 -27.23
N ARG A 163 17.17 -13.46 -28.03
CA ARG A 163 17.63 -14.74 -27.49
C ARG A 163 18.96 -14.57 -26.73
N GLN A 164 19.92 -13.84 -27.30
CA GLN A 164 21.18 -13.53 -26.64
C GLN A 164 20.98 -12.68 -25.39
N GLU A 165 20.13 -11.65 -25.44
CA GLU A 165 19.84 -10.79 -24.28
C GLU A 165 19.21 -11.60 -23.15
N LYS A 166 18.24 -12.47 -23.46
CA LYS A 166 17.64 -13.40 -22.50
C LYS A 166 18.66 -14.37 -21.91
N GLU A 167 19.59 -14.87 -22.72
CA GLU A 167 20.66 -15.77 -22.28
C GLU A 167 21.62 -15.04 -21.34
N THR A 168 22.08 -13.83 -21.71
CA THR A 168 22.93 -13.01 -20.84
C THR A 168 22.25 -12.59 -19.54
N ASP A 169 20.95 -12.31 -19.57
CA ASP A 169 20.20 -12.00 -18.35
C ASP A 169 20.00 -13.23 -17.47
N SER A 170 19.83 -14.41 -18.07
CA SER A 170 19.82 -15.67 -17.33
C SER A 170 21.18 -15.96 -16.68
N GLU A 171 22.28 -15.70 -17.36
CA GLU A 171 23.63 -15.84 -16.82
C GLU A 171 23.88 -14.85 -15.67
N LYS A 172 23.53 -13.57 -15.84
CA LYS A 172 23.60 -12.56 -14.77
C LYS A 172 22.78 -12.98 -13.56
N LEU A 173 21.58 -13.54 -13.76
CA LEU A 173 20.75 -14.04 -12.67
C LEU A 173 21.43 -15.19 -11.93
N THR A 174 22.02 -16.17 -12.63
CA THR A 174 22.75 -17.27 -11.98
C THR A 174 23.99 -16.77 -11.22
N LEU A 175 24.68 -15.75 -11.73
CA LEU A 175 25.83 -15.13 -11.07
C LEU A 175 25.41 -14.40 -9.80
N LEU A 176 24.35 -13.60 -9.86
CA LEU A 176 23.78 -12.93 -8.70
C LEU A 176 23.28 -13.94 -7.66
N GLU A 177 22.64 -15.03 -8.07
CA GLU A 177 22.22 -16.11 -7.15
C GLU A 177 23.42 -16.78 -6.47
N ARG A 178 24.53 -16.98 -7.20
CA ARG A 178 25.78 -17.52 -6.65
C ARG A 178 26.40 -16.56 -5.63
N GLU A 179 26.45 -15.28 -5.94
CA GLU A 179 26.95 -14.24 -5.04
C GLU A 179 26.07 -14.12 -3.79
N ASN A 180 24.74 -14.15 -3.96
CA ASN A 180 23.81 -14.13 -2.83
C ASN A 180 23.99 -15.36 -1.92
N ARG A 181 24.22 -16.54 -2.51
CA ARG A 181 24.54 -17.78 -1.78
C ARG A 181 25.87 -17.67 -1.02
N TYR A 182 26.89 -17.09 -1.64
CA TYR A 182 28.19 -16.84 -1.02
C TYR A 182 28.08 -15.86 0.16
N LEU A 183 27.41 -14.72 -0.03
CA LEU A 183 27.16 -13.74 1.03
C LEU A 183 26.38 -14.34 2.19
N LYS A 184 25.37 -15.18 1.91
CA LYS A 184 24.64 -15.95 2.94
C LYS A 184 25.56 -16.91 3.70
N SER A 185 26.47 -17.61 3.01
CA SER A 185 27.47 -18.47 3.66
C SER A 185 28.43 -17.68 4.54
N LEU A 186 28.85 -16.48 4.10
CA LEU A 186 29.71 -15.58 4.86
C LEU A 186 29.02 -15.03 6.10
N LEU A 187 27.75 -14.64 5.98
CA LEU A 187 26.92 -14.22 7.10
C LEU A 187 26.72 -15.36 8.10
N GLU A 188 26.45 -16.57 7.62
CA GLU A 188 26.32 -17.75 8.46
C GLU A 188 27.65 -18.11 9.15
N SER A 189 28.78 -17.97 8.46
CA SER A 189 30.13 -18.11 9.02
C SER A 189 30.42 -17.06 10.10
N LYS A 190 30.06 -15.78 9.85
CA LYS A 190 30.17 -14.70 10.85
C LYS A 190 29.24 -14.94 12.04
N LYS A 191 28.01 -15.41 11.82
CA LYS A 191 27.03 -15.76 12.86
C LYS A 191 27.53 -16.92 13.71
N ARG A 192 28.18 -17.93 13.10
CA ARG A 192 28.85 -19.02 13.80
C ARG A 192 30.05 -18.53 14.60
N ARG A 193 30.93 -17.68 14.05
CA ARG A 193 32.03 -17.05 14.81
C ARG A 193 31.54 -16.21 15.99
N PHE A 194 30.42 -15.51 15.83
CA PHE A 194 29.79 -14.75 16.91
C PHE A 194 29.17 -15.67 17.98
N SER A 195 28.64 -16.84 17.57
CA SER A 195 28.09 -17.85 18.50
C SER A 195 29.13 -18.60 19.34
N PHE A 196 30.41 -18.56 18.96
CA PHE A 196 31.52 -19.09 19.77
C PHE A 196 32.01 -18.11 20.85
N LEU A 197 31.58 -16.84 20.82
CA LEU A 197 31.91 -15.81 21.81
C LEU A 197 30.84 -15.63 22.90
N THR A 198 29.82 -16.48 22.92
CA THR A 198 28.83 -16.53 24.01
C THR A 198 28.93 -17.86 24.74
N PRO A 199 29.26 -17.90 26.05
CA PRO A 199 29.24 -19.14 26.79
C PRO A 199 27.79 -19.62 26.92
N LYS A 200 27.48 -20.74 26.27
CA LYS A 200 26.21 -21.46 26.46
C LYS A 200 26.25 -22.16 27.82
N ARG A 201 25.58 -21.59 28.84
CA ARG A 201 25.08 -22.39 29.96
C ARG A 201 23.68 -22.90 29.59
N ALA A 202 23.64 -24.18 29.20
CA ALA A 202 22.41 -24.95 29.16
C ALA A 202 22.04 -25.32 30.61
N ILE A 203 20.84 -24.93 31.04
CA ILE A 203 20.17 -25.53 32.19
C ILE A 203 18.81 -26.01 31.68
N SER A 204 18.77 -27.30 31.36
CA SER A 204 17.53 -28.06 31.22
C SER A 204 17.18 -28.59 32.60
N PHE A 205 16.15 -28.03 33.25
CA PHE A 205 15.43 -28.72 34.32
C PHE A 205 13.92 -28.52 34.12
N PHE A 206 13.29 -29.63 33.76
CA PHE A 206 11.98 -30.09 34.21
C PHE A 206 11.50 -29.46 35.54
N PHE A 207 10.33 -28.78 35.54
CA PHE A 207 9.06 -29.18 36.20
C PHE A 207 8.02 -28.04 36.14
N PRO A 208 6.71 -28.33 36.22
CA PRO A 208 5.60 -27.42 35.97
C PRO A 208 5.11 -26.70 37.24
N PHE A 209 4.28 -25.67 37.00
CA PHE A 209 3.13 -25.25 37.81
C PHE A 209 3.30 -25.24 39.35
N PHE A 210 3.51 -24.06 39.95
CA PHE A 210 2.77 -23.61 41.14
C PHE A 210 3.05 -22.11 41.40
N LEU A 211 2.00 -21.41 41.86
CA LEU A 211 1.96 -20.00 42.21
C LEU A 211 3.07 -19.57 43.20
N THR A 212 3.56 -18.34 43.08
CA THR A 212 3.51 -17.30 44.14
C THR A 212 4.19 -15.99 43.70
N LEU A 213 3.63 -14.87 44.18
CA LEU A 213 4.14 -13.50 44.08
C LEU A 213 5.61 -13.40 44.52
N THR A 214 6.42 -12.60 43.82
CA THR A 214 7.24 -11.49 44.39
C THR A 214 8.15 -10.84 43.33
N SER A 215 8.19 -9.49 43.39
CA SER A 215 9.28 -8.56 43.04
C SER A 215 10.02 -8.62 41.69
N LEU A 216 9.70 -7.61 40.85
CA LEU A 216 10.51 -6.72 40.01
C LEU A 216 11.68 -7.22 39.11
N PRO A 217 11.96 -6.47 38.00
CA PRO A 217 12.56 -7.01 36.79
C PRO A 217 14.01 -6.53 36.57
N THR A 218 14.86 -7.40 36.01
CA THR A 218 16.12 -6.98 35.38
C THR A 218 16.03 -7.15 33.88
N SER A 219 15.66 -6.04 33.25
CA SER A 219 15.76 -5.76 31.82
C SER A 219 17.23 -5.60 31.43
N LEU A 220 17.79 -6.56 30.69
CA LEU A 220 19.07 -6.42 30.00
C LEU A 220 18.80 -6.12 28.53
N TYR A 221 18.48 -4.87 28.22
CA TYR A 221 18.68 -4.32 26.88
C TYR A 221 19.95 -3.45 26.93
N PRO A 222 20.96 -3.68 26.08
CA PRO A 222 22.09 -2.77 25.96
C PRO A 222 21.58 -1.44 25.40
N CYS A 223 21.43 -0.44 26.28
CA CYS A 223 21.11 0.93 25.88
C CYS A 223 22.37 1.54 25.28
N THR A 224 22.43 1.67 23.96
CA THR A 224 23.30 2.66 23.30
C THR A 224 22.67 4.03 23.48
N CYS A 225 22.64 4.48 24.73
CA CYS A 225 22.14 5.78 25.12
C CYS A 225 23.20 6.83 24.71
N SER A 226 23.01 7.44 23.54
CA SER A 226 23.68 8.70 23.16
C SER A 226 23.47 9.72 24.28
N MET A 227 24.52 10.06 25.02
CA MET A 227 24.47 10.99 26.15
C MET A 227 24.24 12.43 25.66
N GLY A 228 22.97 12.84 25.64
CA GLY A 228 22.53 14.21 25.41
C GLY A 228 21.09 14.39 25.88
N LEU A 229 20.73 15.57 26.41
CA LEU A 229 19.36 15.92 26.75
C LEU A 229 18.53 16.01 25.47
N LYS A 230 17.68 15.01 25.22
CA LYS A 230 16.76 15.03 24.09
C LYS A 230 15.47 15.73 24.50
N TYR A 231 15.25 16.92 23.96
CA TYR A 231 14.03 17.68 24.17
C TYR A 231 12.85 17.02 23.45
N ARG A 232 11.69 16.95 24.10
CA ARG A 232 10.46 16.44 23.49
C ARG A 232 9.97 17.44 22.46
N THR A 233 9.53 16.93 21.31
CA THR A 233 8.90 17.73 20.26
C THR A 233 7.43 17.90 20.58
N TYR A 234 6.97 19.14 20.64
CA TYR A 234 5.54 19.45 20.75
C TYR A 234 5.03 19.81 19.36
N LEU A 235 3.93 19.17 18.98
CA LEU A 235 3.29 19.37 17.69
C LEU A 235 2.15 20.38 17.83
N ASP A 236 1.98 21.20 16.81
CA ASP A 236 0.85 22.12 16.65
C ASP A 236 -0.08 21.59 15.55
N GLY A 237 -1.40 21.64 15.78
CA GLY A 237 -2.38 21.16 14.82
C GLY A 237 -3.79 21.08 15.38
N THR A 238 -4.78 20.87 14.51
CA THR A 238 -6.19 20.77 14.89
C THR A 238 -6.53 19.47 15.61
N LEU A 239 -5.82 18.39 15.28
CA LEU A 239 -5.93 17.06 15.88
C LEU A 239 -4.54 16.51 16.14
N ILE A 240 -4.21 16.30 17.42
CA ILE A 240 -2.91 15.78 17.83
C ILE A 240 -3.13 14.45 18.54
N TYR A 241 -2.54 13.39 17.97
CA TYR A 241 -2.50 12.10 18.63
C TYR A 241 -1.32 12.06 19.59
N GLY A 242 -1.62 11.75 20.85
CA GLY A 242 -0.64 11.47 21.87
C GLY A 242 -0.79 10.10 22.49
N CYS A 243 0.21 9.71 23.28
CA CYS A 243 0.24 8.43 23.96
C CYS A 243 -0.91 8.35 25.00
N ALA A 244 -1.72 7.29 24.94
CA ALA A 244 -2.84 7.11 25.85
C ALA A 244 -2.43 7.14 27.35
N LYS A 245 -1.24 6.60 27.67
CA LYS A 245 -0.74 6.47 29.06
C LYS A 245 -0.20 7.78 29.63
N CYS A 246 0.57 8.55 28.85
CA CYS A 246 1.34 9.68 29.39
C CYS A 246 1.12 11.01 28.66
N LYS A 247 0.24 11.01 27.66
CA LYS A 247 -0.21 12.15 26.84
C LYS A 247 0.89 12.86 26.04
N THR A 248 2.09 12.28 25.93
CA THR A 248 3.15 12.81 25.05
C THR A 248 2.66 12.86 23.61
N HIS A 249 2.88 13.96 22.91
CA HIS A 249 2.50 14.14 21.50
C HIS A 249 3.28 13.13 20.65
N LEU A 250 2.62 12.48 19.69
CA LEU A 250 3.23 11.48 18.83
C LEU A 250 3.12 11.87 17.36
N THR A 251 1.96 12.33 16.91
CA THR A 251 1.74 12.67 15.50
C THR A 251 0.48 13.52 15.36
N THR A 252 0.24 14.07 14.17
CA THR A 252 -0.95 14.86 13.85
C THR A 252 -1.97 14.04 13.07
N GLY A 253 -3.21 14.51 13.02
CA GLY A 253 -4.27 13.92 12.19
C GLY A 253 -3.94 13.88 10.71
N ASP A 254 -3.26 14.92 10.22
CA ASP A 254 -2.91 15.09 8.80
C ASP A 254 -1.80 14.14 8.34
N ALA A 255 -1.03 13.59 9.28
CA ALA A 255 0.01 12.61 8.99
C ALA A 255 -0.54 11.21 8.70
N ILE A 256 -1.86 10.98 8.83
CA ILE A 256 -2.50 9.69 8.54
C ILE A 256 -2.50 9.44 7.04
N GLU A 257 -1.87 8.33 6.66
CA GLU A 257 -1.88 7.81 5.29
C GLU A 257 -3.04 6.85 5.06
N SER A 258 -3.30 5.95 6.02
CA SER A 258 -4.35 4.95 5.88
C SER A 258 -4.83 4.45 7.24
N ARG A 259 -6.14 4.20 7.31
CA ARG A 259 -6.82 3.70 8.52
C ARG A 259 -7.13 2.19 8.46
N GLN A 260 -6.70 1.52 7.39
CA GLN A 260 -7.03 0.13 7.07
C GLN A 260 -5.94 -0.84 7.52
N PHE A 261 -5.37 -0.63 8.70
CA PHE A 261 -4.37 -1.50 9.30
C PHE A 261 -4.88 -2.14 10.60
N GLN A 262 -4.27 -3.26 10.97
CA GLN A 262 -4.56 -4.00 12.19
C GLN A 262 -3.26 -4.32 12.92
N GLY A 263 -3.27 -4.17 14.23
CA GLY A 263 -2.19 -4.52 15.15
C GLY A 263 -2.63 -5.54 16.18
N GLN A 264 -1.86 -5.66 17.25
CA GLN A 264 -2.10 -6.67 18.29
C GLN A 264 -3.38 -6.38 19.09
N HIS A 265 -3.70 -5.11 19.29
CA HIS A 265 -4.85 -4.64 20.07
C HIS A 265 -6.02 -4.19 19.18
N GLY A 266 -6.06 -4.62 17.91
CA GLY A 266 -7.15 -4.34 16.97
C GLY A 266 -6.79 -3.31 15.89
N GLN A 267 -7.61 -2.26 15.73
CA GLN A 267 -7.41 -1.28 14.67
C GLN A 267 -6.13 -0.47 14.86
N ALA A 268 -5.36 -0.28 13.79
CA ALA A 268 -4.15 0.51 13.75
C ALA A 268 -4.14 1.43 12.52
N TYR A 269 -3.38 2.51 12.58
CA TYR A 269 -3.27 3.50 11.51
C TYR A 269 -1.83 3.62 11.03
N LEU A 270 -1.67 3.85 9.71
CA LEU A 270 -0.40 4.13 9.07
C LEU A 270 -0.20 5.64 9.02
N PHE A 271 0.95 6.10 9.52
CA PHE A 271 1.35 7.49 9.56
C PHE A 271 2.64 7.72 8.77
N ASN A 272 2.76 8.89 8.15
CA ASN A 272 4.01 9.31 7.49
C ASN A 272 5.14 9.56 8.49
N TYR A 273 4.85 10.23 9.60
CA TYR A 273 5.85 10.58 10.60
C TYR A 273 5.29 10.50 12.02
N VAL A 274 6.18 10.19 12.96
CA VAL A 274 5.90 10.10 14.40
C VAL A 274 7.10 10.64 15.18
N VAL A 275 6.83 11.46 16.19
CA VAL A 275 7.84 12.07 17.08
C VAL A 275 7.76 11.48 18.49
N ASN A 276 8.78 11.75 19.32
CA ASN A 276 8.87 11.29 20.72
C ASN A 276 8.74 9.77 20.90
N VAL A 277 9.32 9.02 19.96
CA VAL A 277 9.38 7.55 20.00
C VAL A 277 10.81 7.05 19.99
N LEU A 278 11.01 5.90 20.62
CA LEU A 278 12.23 5.11 20.57
C LEU A 278 12.00 3.94 19.63
N GLN A 279 12.97 3.69 18.75
CA GLN A 279 12.95 2.55 17.85
C GLN A 279 13.78 1.40 18.44
N GLY A 280 13.19 0.21 18.49
CA GLY A 280 13.87 -1.01 18.91
C GLY A 280 14.80 -1.59 17.84
N ALA A 281 15.25 -2.82 18.09
CA ALA A 281 16.04 -3.57 17.13
C ALA A 281 15.22 -3.91 15.86
N THR A 282 15.90 -4.03 14.72
CA THR A 282 15.26 -4.50 13.49
C THR A 282 14.97 -6.00 13.62
N GLU A 283 13.73 -6.39 13.34
CA GLU A 283 13.27 -7.76 13.33
C GLU A 283 12.55 -8.06 12.01
N ASP A 284 12.83 -9.22 11.43
CA ASP A 284 12.10 -9.70 10.25
C ASP A 284 10.84 -10.46 10.71
N ARG A 285 9.68 -10.00 10.23
CA ARG A 285 8.37 -10.57 10.58
C ARG A 285 7.60 -10.97 9.33
N ASN A 286 7.04 -12.17 9.35
CA ASN A 286 6.07 -12.62 8.35
C ASN A 286 4.68 -12.07 8.70
N MET A 287 4.14 -11.23 7.83
CA MET A 287 2.80 -10.66 7.96
C MET A 287 1.92 -11.13 6.78
N THR A 288 0.61 -10.86 6.83
CA THR A 288 -0.34 -11.25 5.77
C THR A 288 0.06 -10.79 4.37
N THR A 289 0.81 -9.69 4.27
CA THR A 289 1.24 -9.08 3.00
C THR A 289 2.63 -9.50 2.53
N GLY A 290 3.31 -10.38 3.27
CA GLY A 290 4.66 -10.84 2.98
C GLY A 290 5.62 -10.66 4.15
N MET A 291 6.91 -10.89 3.88
CA MET A 291 8.00 -10.67 4.82
C MET A 291 8.34 -9.18 4.87
N HIS A 292 8.57 -8.66 6.07
CA HIS A 292 8.94 -7.26 6.32
C HIS A 292 9.99 -7.18 7.42
N SER A 293 11.00 -6.32 7.23
CA SER A 293 11.89 -5.89 8.31
C SER A 293 11.25 -4.70 9.02
N VAL A 294 10.97 -4.84 10.31
CA VAL A 294 10.28 -3.83 11.12
C VAL A 294 11.06 -3.52 12.39
N ARG A 295 10.75 -2.39 13.02
CA ARG A 295 11.24 -2.04 14.38
C ARG A 295 10.06 -1.68 15.24
N ASP A 296 9.98 -2.25 16.43
CA ASP A 296 8.99 -1.79 17.40
C ASP A 296 9.27 -0.36 17.83
N ILE A 297 8.21 0.40 18.03
CA ILE A 297 8.29 1.79 18.47
C ILE A 297 7.61 1.94 19.83
N SER A 298 8.32 2.57 20.75
CA SER A 298 7.86 2.79 22.12
C SER A 298 7.86 4.28 22.44
N CYS A 299 6.91 4.71 23.27
CA CYS A 299 6.85 6.10 23.73
C CYS A 299 8.11 6.47 24.51
N GLU A 300 8.77 7.56 24.13
CA GLU A 300 10.01 8.02 24.77
C GLU A 300 9.82 8.41 26.25
N LYS A 301 8.60 8.79 26.66
CA LYS A 301 8.32 9.18 28.06
C LYS A 301 8.00 7.99 28.97
N CYS A 302 7.15 7.07 28.51
CA CYS A 302 6.60 6.02 29.38
C CYS A 302 6.96 4.59 28.93
N MET A 303 7.81 4.46 27.92
CA MET A 303 8.33 3.20 27.36
C MET A 303 7.27 2.20 26.93
N THR A 304 6.03 2.65 26.74
CA THR A 304 4.92 1.79 26.28
C THR A 304 5.07 1.56 24.79
N THR A 305 5.07 0.30 24.35
CA THR A 305 5.08 -0.07 22.94
C THR A 305 3.80 0.42 22.29
N LEU A 306 3.92 1.25 21.25
CA LEU A 306 2.79 1.88 20.56
C LEU A 306 2.47 1.21 19.22
N GLY A 307 3.45 0.52 18.63
CA GLY A 307 3.33 -0.17 17.36
C GLY A 307 4.71 -0.47 16.76
N TRP A 308 4.88 -0.30 15.45
CA TRP A 308 6.14 -0.56 14.75
C TRP A 308 6.32 0.35 13.52
N THR A 309 7.55 0.46 13.03
CA THR A 309 7.89 1.11 11.75
C THR A 309 8.43 0.09 10.75
N TYR A 310 8.16 0.29 9.47
CA TYR A 310 8.71 -0.55 8.40
C TYR A 310 10.08 -0.03 7.98
N VAL A 311 11.10 -0.86 8.16
CA VAL A 311 12.45 -0.57 7.68
C VAL A 311 12.58 -0.99 6.21
N LYS A 312 12.09 -2.19 5.89
CA LYS A 312 12.19 -2.75 4.54
C LYS A 312 11.03 -3.70 4.24
N ALA A 313 10.46 -3.56 3.05
CA ALA A 313 9.53 -4.50 2.44
C ALA A 313 10.24 -5.23 1.29
N TYR A 314 10.08 -6.55 1.23
CA TYR A 314 10.70 -7.36 0.17
C TYR A 314 9.87 -7.40 -1.12
N ASN A 315 8.58 -7.11 -1.02
CA ASN A 315 7.66 -7.06 -2.16
C ASN A 315 7.45 -5.61 -2.62
N GLU A 316 7.54 -5.36 -3.93
CA GLU A 316 7.36 -4.02 -4.52
C GLU A 316 6.03 -3.38 -4.18
N GLU A 317 4.94 -4.16 -4.20
CA GLU A 317 3.59 -3.67 -3.86
C GLU A 317 3.48 -3.11 -2.43
N ASN A 318 4.42 -3.44 -1.54
CA ASN A 318 4.44 -2.98 -0.16
C ASN A 318 5.51 -1.91 0.12
N LYS A 319 6.27 -1.48 -0.90
CA LYS A 319 7.34 -0.47 -0.74
C LYS A 319 6.85 0.85 -0.20
N TYR A 320 5.61 1.23 -0.50
CA TYR A 320 4.98 2.45 0.03
C TYR A 320 4.91 2.50 1.57
N LYS A 321 5.12 1.38 2.27
CA LYS A 321 5.12 1.31 3.74
C LYS A 321 6.46 1.64 4.35
N GLU A 322 7.56 1.51 3.60
CA GLU A 322 8.92 1.76 4.11
C GLU A 322 9.05 3.18 4.66
N GLY A 323 9.68 3.33 5.82
CA GLY A 323 9.83 4.60 6.53
C GLY A 323 8.58 5.09 7.25
N LYS A 324 7.42 4.44 7.06
CA LYS A 324 6.15 4.81 7.72
C LYS A 324 5.96 4.09 9.05
N PHE A 325 5.00 4.56 9.83
CA PHE A 325 4.76 4.12 11.20
C PHE A 325 3.36 3.56 11.35
N ILE A 326 3.24 2.42 12.03
CA ILE A 326 1.98 1.89 12.50
C ILE A 326 1.85 2.23 13.98
N LEU A 327 0.76 2.91 14.33
CA LEU A 327 0.36 3.13 15.72
C LEU A 327 -1.01 2.51 15.96
N GLU A 328 -1.15 1.81 17.07
CA GLU A 328 -2.40 1.15 17.42
C GLU A 328 -3.39 2.12 18.03
N LYS A 329 -4.61 2.17 17.49
CA LYS A 329 -5.62 3.19 17.86
C LYS A 329 -5.93 3.18 19.36
N ARG A 330 -5.96 2.00 19.98
CA ARG A 330 -6.25 1.83 21.42
C ARG A 330 -5.19 2.48 22.32
N LEU A 331 -3.99 2.71 21.81
CA LEU A 331 -2.87 3.29 22.54
C LEU A 331 -2.68 4.78 22.24
N LEU A 332 -3.57 5.36 21.43
CA LEU A 332 -3.61 6.77 21.08
C LEU A 332 -4.78 7.48 21.76
N ILE A 333 -4.60 8.76 22.05
CA ILE A 333 -5.66 9.66 22.50
C ILE A 333 -5.49 11.02 21.81
N ASP A 334 -6.58 11.74 21.64
CA ASP A 334 -6.54 13.15 21.26
C ASP A 334 -6.02 13.97 22.45
N VAL A 335 -4.94 14.72 22.24
CA VAL A 335 -4.31 15.59 23.24
C VAL A 335 -4.52 17.02 22.75
N LYS A 336 -5.57 17.66 23.27
CA LYS A 336 -5.84 19.08 23.10
C LYS A 336 -5.49 19.85 24.36
#